data_AF-A0A3M1LVZ3-F1
#
_entry.id   AF-A0A3M1LVZ3-F1
#
_cell.length_a   1.000
_cell.length_b   1.000
_cell.length_c   1.000
_cell.angle_alpha   90.00
_cell.angle_beta   90.00
_cell.angle_gamma   90.00
#
_symmetry.space_group_name_H-M   'P 1'
#
loop_
_entity.id
_entity.type
_entity.pdbx_description
1 polymer ?
#
loop_
_entity_poly.entity_id
_entity_poly.type
_entity_poly.pdbx_seq_one_letter_code
_entity_poly.pdbx_strand_id
1 'polypeptide(L)' 'TFEPKMWAEDFAFYAERFPAAFWMLGCRPTHLSTMPGLHSPQFSPDEDALPIGCAMLCAVAASWLAR' A
#
# COMPACT_ATOMS: atom_id res chain seq x y z
N THR A 1 -13.22 -7.97 -5.13
CA THR A 1 -12.83 -6.62 -5.60
C THR A 1 -12.47 -5.79 -4.38
N PHE A 2 -11.50 -4.88 -4.49
CA PHE A 2 -11.21 -3.96 -3.40
C PHE A 2 -12.19 -2.79 -3.50
N GLU A 3 -13.13 -2.71 -2.55
CA GLU A 3 -14.11 -1.61 -2.49
C GLU A 3 -13.52 -0.38 -1.78
N PRO A 4 -13.96 0.84 -2.14
CA PRO A 4 -13.58 2.07 -1.44
C PRO A 4 -13.76 1.95 0.08
N LYS A 5 -12.82 2.54 0.83
CA LYS A 5 -12.80 2.49 2.30
C LYS A 5 -13.04 3.88 2.87
N MET A 6 -13.76 3.93 3.98
CA MET A 6 -13.95 5.14 4.79
C MET A 6 -12.78 5.37 5.76
N TRP A 7 -11.57 4.93 5.39
CA TRP A 7 -10.36 5.16 6.18
C TRP A 7 -9.90 6.60 5.96
N ALA A 8 -9.43 7.24 7.02
CA ALA A 8 -8.82 8.56 6.92
C ALA A 8 -7.34 8.41 6.56
N GLU A 9 -6.90 9.13 5.54
CA GLU A 9 -5.51 9.15 5.07
C GLU A 9 -5.20 10.57 4.60
N ASP A 10 -4.17 11.20 5.17
CA ASP A 10 -3.85 12.59 4.88
C ASP A 10 -3.17 12.77 3.52
N PHE A 11 -2.76 11.66 2.88
CA PHE A 11 -2.31 11.66 1.49
C PHE A 11 -3.32 12.31 0.52
N ALA A 12 -4.61 12.31 0.89
CA ALA A 12 -5.66 12.99 0.15
C ALA A 12 -5.35 14.47 -0.15
N PHE A 13 -4.67 15.18 0.75
CA PHE A 13 -4.29 16.58 0.54
C PHE A 13 -3.28 16.76 -0.61
N TYR A 14 -2.43 15.76 -0.88
CA TYR A 14 -1.58 15.78 -2.09
C TYR A 14 -2.40 15.54 -3.35
N ALA A 15 -3.35 14.60 -3.29
CA ALA A 15 -4.23 14.25 -4.41
C ALA A 15 -5.19 15.39 -4.80
N GLU A 16 -5.53 16.30 -3.88
CA GLU A 16 -6.27 17.52 -4.19
C GLU A 16 -5.49 18.51 -5.09
N ARG A 17 -4.16 18.43 -5.08
CA ARG A 17 -3.28 19.41 -5.75
C ARG A 17 -2.56 18.85 -6.97
N PHE A 18 -2.27 17.55 -6.99
CA PHE A 18 -1.50 16.90 -8.03
C PHE A 18 -2.21 15.62 -8.50
N PRO A 19 -2.07 15.22 -9.78
CA PRO A 19 -2.44 13.88 -10.21
C PRO A 19 -1.68 12.86 -9.36
N ALA A 20 -2.43 12.12 -8.55
CA ALA A 20 -1.87 11.21 -7.55
C ALA A 20 -2.51 9.83 -7.65
N ALA A 21 -1.76 8.82 -7.22
CA ALA A 21 -2.25 7.46 -7.07
C ALA A 21 -1.81 6.94 -5.70
N PHE A 22 -2.71 6.23 -5.03
CA PHE A 22 -2.46 5.56 -3.77
C PHE A 22 -2.93 4.11 -3.90
N TRP A 23 -2.14 3.17 -3.38
CA TRP A 23 -2.41 1.74 -3.52
C TRP A 23 -2.22 0.99 -2.20
N MET A 24 -2.89 -0.15 -2.09
CA MET A 24 -2.71 -1.09 -0.99
C MET A 24 -1.72 -2.17 -1.41
N LEU A 25 -0.72 -2.44 -0.57
CA LEU A 25 0.16 -3.60 -0.71
C LEU A 25 -0.30 -4.71 0.24
N GLY A 26 -0.58 -5.88 -0.31
CA GLY A 26 -0.92 -7.05 0.50
C GLY A 26 0.28 -7.52 1.31
N CYS A 27 0.12 -7.62 2.62
CA CYS A 27 1.18 -8.04 3.56
C CYS A 27 0.72 -9.13 4.53
N ARG A 28 -0.35 -9.86 4.21
CA ARG A 28 -0.77 -11.01 5.02
C ARG A 28 0.17 -12.20 4.74
N PRO A 29 0.74 -12.84 5.78
CA PRO A 29 1.50 -14.08 5.60
C PRO A 29 0.71 -15.15 4.85
N THR A 30 1.37 -15.85 3.91
CA THR A 30 0.71 -16.78 2.97
C THR A 30 0.04 -17.97 3.66
N HIS A 31 0.55 -18.39 4.82
CA HIS A 31 0.00 -19.47 5.62
C HIS A 31 -1.25 -19.09 6.43
N LEU A 32 -1.62 -17.80 6.46
CA LEU A 32 -2.79 -17.30 7.17
C LEU A 32 -3.95 -17.02 6.21
N SER A 33 -5.16 -17.42 6.59
CA SER A 33 -6.39 -17.09 5.86
C SER A 33 -6.89 -15.67 6.16
N THR A 34 -6.63 -15.17 7.38
CA THR A 34 -6.97 -13.83 7.84
C THR A 34 -5.83 -13.27 8.70
N MET A 35 -5.79 -11.95 8.85
CA MET A 35 -4.83 -11.25 9.71
C MET A 35 -5.55 -10.09 10.39
N PRO A 36 -5.21 -9.74 11.64
CA PRO A 36 -5.70 -8.52 12.27
C PRO A 36 -5.48 -7.30 11.36
N GLY A 37 -6.41 -6.35 11.38
CA GLY A 37 -6.30 -5.13 10.58
C GLY A 37 -5.35 -4.10 11.20
N LEU A 38 -5.12 -3.00 10.48
CA LEU A 38 -4.43 -1.82 11.01
C LEU A 38 -5.08 -1.36 12.33
N HIS A 39 -4.27 -0.82 13.24
CA HIS A 39 -4.63 -0.41 14.62
C HIS A 39 -4.90 -1.54 15.62
N SER A 40 -4.82 -2.81 15.23
CA SER A 40 -4.78 -3.92 16.19
C SER A 40 -3.37 -4.08 16.79
N PRO A 41 -3.22 -4.31 18.11
CA PRO A 41 -1.93 -4.65 18.71
C PRO A 41 -1.40 -6.03 18.29
N GLN A 42 -2.20 -6.83 17.58
CA GLN A 42 -1.81 -8.12 16.99
C GLN A 42 -1.48 -8.00 15.50
N PHE A 43 -1.52 -6.79 14.92
CA PHE A 43 -1.11 -6.58 13.53
C PHE A 43 0.37 -6.91 13.38
N SER A 44 0.68 -7.85 12.48
CA SER A 44 2.04 -8.32 12.22
C SER A 44 2.17 -8.63 10.72
N PRO A 45 2.59 -7.66 9.89
CA PRO A 45 2.71 -7.86 8.45
C PRO A 45 3.87 -8.80 8.12
N ASP A 46 3.76 -9.49 6.98
CA ASP A 46 4.84 -10.28 6.40
C ASP A 46 5.92 -9.36 5.82
N GLU A 47 7.15 -9.47 6.33
CA GLU A 47 8.29 -8.66 5.88
C GLU A 47 8.71 -8.98 4.44
N ASP A 48 8.31 -10.13 3.89
CA ASP A 48 8.52 -10.46 2.48
C ASP A 48 7.78 -9.49 1.53
N ALA A 49 6.81 -8.72 2.04
CA ALA A 49 6.15 -7.65 1.27
C ALA A 49 7.05 -6.41 1.08
N LEU A 50 8.03 -6.16 1.95
CA LEU A 50 8.91 -4.99 1.88
C LEU A 50 9.69 -4.86 0.56
N PRO A 51 10.40 -5.90 0.07
CA PRO A 51 11.08 -5.81 -1.22
C PRO A 51 10.11 -5.59 -2.39
N ILE A 52 8.88 -6.11 -2.31
CA ILE A 52 7.84 -5.90 -3.34
C ILE A 52 7.42 -4.42 -3.35
N GLY A 53 7.11 -3.85 -2.19
CA GLY A 53 6.74 -2.43 -2.07
C GLY A 53 7.85 -1.49 -2.56
N CYS A 54 9.10 -1.79 -2.22
CA CYS A 54 10.27 -1.05 -2.70
C CYS A 54 10.39 -1.12 -4.23
N ALA A 55 10.32 -2.32 -4.80
CA ALA A 55 10.37 -2.52 -6.25
C ALA A 55 9.24 -1.78 -6.97
N MET A 56 8.01 -1.77 -6.41
CA MET A 56 6.89 -1.02 -6.97
C MET A 56 7.18 0.49 -7.02
N LEU A 57 7.63 1.08 -5.93
CA LEU A 57 7.97 2.52 -5.87
C LEU A 57 9.10 2.87 -6.86
N CYS A 58 10.17 2.08 -6.87
CA CYS A 58 11.29 2.27 -7.79
C CYS A 58 10.87 2.13 -9.26
N ALA A 59 10.09 1.10 -9.59
CA ALA A 59 9.64 0.85 -10.95
C ALA A 59 8.72 1.97 -11.45
N VAL A 60 7.79 2.46 -10.61
CA VAL A 60 6.92 3.59 -10.97
C VAL A 60 7.73 4.86 -11.21
N ALA A 61 8.67 5.19 -10.32
CA ALA A 61 9.52 6.37 -10.48
C ALA A 61 10.39 6.29 -11.75
N ALA A 62 11.07 5.15 -11.96
CA ALA A 62 11.91 4.94 -13.14
C ALA A 62 11.09 4.99 -14.44
N SER A 63 9.92 4.35 -14.46
CA SER A 63 9.03 4.34 -15.63
C SER A 63 8.45 5.73 -15.91
N TRP A 64 8.14 6.52 -14.89
CA TRP A 64 7.65 7.88 -15.06
C TRP A 64 8.72 8.80 -15.66
N LEU A 65 9.96 8.72 -15.18
CA LEU A 65 11.09 9.54 -15.66
C LEU A 65 11.60 9.14 -17.05
N ALA A 66 11.36 7.92 -17.48
CA ALA A 66 11.75 7.42 -18.80
C ALA A 66 10.76 7.82 -19.92
N ARG A 67 9.67 8.53 -19.59
CA ARG A 67 8.68 9.05 -20.54
C ARG A 67 9.05 10.46 -20.98
#